data_AF-A0A2M7WPV3-F1
#
_entry.id   AF-A0A2M7WPV3-F1
#
_cell.length_a   1.000
_cell.length_b   1.000
_cell.length_c   1.000
_cell.angle_alpha   90.00
_cell.angle_beta   90.00
_cell.angle_gamma   90.00
#
_symmetry.space_group_name_H-M   'P 1'
#
loop_
_entity.id
_entity.type
_entity.pdbx_description
1 polymer ?
#
loop_
_entity_poly.entity_id
_entity_poly.type
_entity_poly.pdbx_seq_one_letter_code
_entity_poly.pdbx_strand_id
1 'polypeptide(L)'
;MEAVQCMAGDLEETSRSLKTELESIIGRQQINTLFQPIFDLADNTVFTYEALSRGPVESTLFQPDMLFETAYHHKMASELDYVCRHKAIENFVTRQLPGKLSLNICPSVLVNPDFRSGRTLQMLDEFGLSSDRIILELTEHQQTDISKLKQAVNYYREMGFSIAMDDLGAGYSNLRLLAELQPDFLKLDKYFVSGVNAQCVEAEFVKLIVNLAARVGCKVVAEGIETAEDLLFIQNMGVGYGQGYLLGRPQEHAVIDVPNILLETGKRTAGTTTECNTACNSSLHHKERVGSLCLRNTQPCAADDKLTAVLNRFQSDPKIQALPVIQNGKVVGAILRDELLNAFSMPYAHSLYHRAPVSKLMFKQPLVVQANDSLSQASQMATSRPHELVYCPLIVCDGDNYIGTLSIRELLEKITHAQVSHALHSNPLTGLPGNVRIAGEIQDRIDRRSNFVLCHFDLDNFKAFNDKYGFERGDKMICLVAEMLGHTALGEEFVGHVGGDDFVMILTGDKWEERIWKMLHNFTDRSLLLYNNSEKERGFIEATDRLGHIRQFALASLSVSATLCSPGKFRSQLEASEVIAEVKHRSKQVEGNSLIVDRREC
;
A
#
# COMPACT_ATOMS: atom_id res chain seq x y z
N MET A 1 44.56 -11.48 -14.73
CA MET A 1 44.82 -11.61 -13.28
C MET A 1 45.37 -10.31 -12.70
N GLU A 2 46.35 -9.65 -13.34
CA GLU A 2 46.90 -8.37 -12.87
C GLU A 2 45.88 -7.21 -12.80
N ALA A 3 44.95 -7.10 -13.75
CA ALA A 3 43.89 -6.06 -13.71
C ALA A 3 42.90 -6.24 -12.54
N VAL A 4 42.62 -7.47 -12.12
CA VAL A 4 41.74 -7.78 -10.98
C VAL A 4 42.47 -7.52 -9.65
N GLN A 5 43.78 -7.75 -9.62
CA GLN A 5 44.64 -7.45 -8.46
C GLN A 5 44.87 -5.94 -8.27
N CYS A 6 44.97 -5.17 -9.35
CA CYS A 6 45.06 -3.70 -9.30
C CYS A 6 43.75 -3.07 -8.79
N MET A 7 42.60 -3.52 -9.32
CA MET A 7 41.28 -3.05 -8.84
C MET A 7 41.01 -3.42 -7.38
N ALA A 8 41.47 -4.59 -6.91
CA ALA A 8 41.33 -4.99 -5.51
C ALA A 8 42.21 -4.14 -4.57
N GLY A 9 43.42 -3.75 -5.02
CA GLY A 9 44.30 -2.84 -4.27
C GLY A 9 43.72 -1.43 -4.14
N ASP A 10 43.18 -0.87 -5.23
CA ASP A 10 42.56 0.46 -5.24
C ASP A 10 41.29 0.51 -4.35
N LEU A 11 40.50 -0.57 -4.31
CA LEU A 11 39.32 -0.70 -3.45
C LEU A 11 39.68 -0.81 -1.96
N GLU A 12 40.73 -1.55 -1.62
CA GLU A 12 41.22 -1.66 -0.23
C GLU A 12 41.83 -0.34 0.27
N GLU A 13 42.57 0.37 -0.58
CA GLU A 13 43.16 1.67 -0.24
C GLU A 13 42.09 2.76 -0.05
N THR A 14 41.07 2.76 -0.92
CA THR A 14 39.90 3.65 -0.79
C THR A 14 39.11 3.37 0.49
N SER A 15 38.81 2.10 0.79
CA SER A 15 38.10 1.71 2.02
C SER A 15 38.89 2.09 3.28
N ARG A 16 40.22 1.97 3.26
CA ARG A 16 41.08 2.37 4.39
C ARG A 16 41.08 3.88 4.59
N SER A 17 41.10 4.65 3.51
CA SER A 17 41.00 6.12 3.56
C SER A 17 39.67 6.58 4.17
N LEU A 18 38.55 6.00 3.74
CA LEU A 18 37.22 6.30 4.27
C LEU A 18 37.10 5.97 5.76
N LYS A 19 37.70 4.86 6.20
CA LYS A 19 37.73 4.51 7.63
C LYS A 19 38.46 5.57 8.46
N THR A 20 39.64 6.01 8.03
CA THR A 20 40.41 7.02 8.76
C THR A 20 39.70 8.37 8.80
N GLU A 21 39.02 8.74 7.71
CA GLU A 21 38.18 9.93 7.66
C GLU A 21 37.01 9.83 8.66
N LEU A 22 36.31 8.68 8.71
CA LEU A 22 35.25 8.41 9.68
C LEU A 22 35.73 8.45 11.13
N GLU A 23 36.89 7.84 11.43
CA GLU A 23 37.53 7.89 12.76
C GLU A 23 37.80 9.34 13.18
N SER A 24 38.26 10.19 12.26
CA SER A 24 38.46 11.63 12.50
C SER A 24 37.13 12.35 12.75
N ILE A 25 36.10 12.11 11.93
CA ILE A 25 34.77 12.72 12.09
C ILE A 25 34.18 12.39 13.45
N ILE A 26 34.22 11.12 13.87
CA ILE A 26 33.70 10.66 15.16
C ILE A 26 34.55 11.24 16.30
N GLY A 27 35.87 11.12 16.23
CA GLY A 27 36.78 11.57 17.29
C GLY A 27 36.75 13.08 17.53
N ARG A 28 36.52 13.87 16.47
CA ARG A 28 36.37 15.34 16.54
C ARG A 28 34.91 15.81 16.63
N GLN A 29 33.96 14.88 16.65
CA GLN A 29 32.52 15.13 16.62
C GLN A 29 32.06 16.09 15.50
N GLN A 30 32.61 15.94 14.29
CA GLN A 30 32.33 16.82 13.15
C GLN A 30 31.07 16.38 12.38
N ILE A 31 29.93 16.43 13.06
CA ILE A 31 28.61 16.19 12.47
C ILE A 31 27.82 17.49 12.44
N ASN A 32 27.32 17.83 11.27
CA ASN A 32 26.37 18.94 11.07
C ASN A 32 24.94 18.39 11.20
N THR A 33 24.06 19.13 11.87
CA THR A 33 22.64 18.77 12.00
C THR A 33 21.78 19.78 11.26
N LEU A 34 20.97 19.30 10.32
CA LEU A 34 19.87 20.06 9.74
C LEU A 34 18.57 19.64 10.43
N PHE A 35 17.62 20.55 10.52
CA PHE A 35 16.30 20.30 11.08
C PHE A 35 15.24 20.49 10.00
N GLN A 36 14.37 19.49 9.83
CA GLN A 36 13.19 19.60 8.99
C GLN A 36 11.94 19.63 9.87
N PRO A 37 11.05 20.63 9.72
CA PRO A 37 9.85 20.71 10.55
C PRO A 37 8.79 19.69 10.10
N ILE A 38 8.20 19.01 11.08
CA ILE A 38 6.95 18.25 10.94
C ILE A 38 5.84 19.08 11.58
N PHE A 39 4.80 19.35 10.81
CA PHE A 39 3.66 20.16 11.25
C PHE A 39 2.51 19.28 11.76
N ASP A 40 1.83 19.77 12.79
CA ASP A 40 0.45 19.37 13.07
C ASP A 40 -0.45 20.03 12.03
N LEU A 41 -1.10 19.21 11.20
CA LEU A 41 -1.89 19.67 10.06
C LEU A 41 -3.28 20.16 10.47
N ALA A 42 -3.72 19.90 11.70
CA ALA A 42 -4.99 20.38 12.22
C ALA A 42 -4.82 21.77 12.87
N ASP A 43 -3.78 21.90 13.70
CA ASP A 43 -3.52 23.14 14.44
C ASP A 43 -2.61 24.12 13.68
N ASN A 44 -2.03 23.69 12.56
CA ASN A 44 -1.08 24.45 11.74
C ASN A 44 0.12 24.96 12.55
N THR A 45 0.62 24.12 13.47
CA THR A 45 1.77 24.44 14.32
C THR A 45 2.91 23.45 14.07
N VAL A 46 4.14 23.87 14.33
CA VAL A 46 5.27 22.94 14.29
C VAL A 46 5.14 21.96 15.46
N PHE A 47 5.01 20.68 15.15
CA PHE A 47 4.89 19.61 16.13
C PHE A 47 6.27 19.13 16.61
N THR A 48 7.14 18.77 15.68
CA THR A 48 8.50 18.27 15.95
C THR A 48 9.46 18.68 14.84
N TYR A 49 10.76 18.56 15.08
CA TYR A 49 11.81 18.71 14.08
C TYR A 49 12.56 17.39 13.90
N GLU A 50 12.63 16.90 12.67
CA GLU A 50 13.48 15.78 12.32
C GLU A 50 14.94 16.23 12.19
N ALA A 51 15.82 15.60 12.97
CA ALA A 51 17.26 15.87 12.93
C ALA A 51 17.95 15.02 11.87
N LEU A 52 18.47 15.70 10.85
CA LEU A 52 19.14 15.10 9.70
C LEU A 52 20.65 15.32 9.79
N SER A 53 21.39 14.27 10.12
CA SER A 53 22.85 14.31 10.22
C SER A 53 23.52 14.43 8.86
N ARG A 54 24.57 15.26 8.78
CA ARG A 54 25.47 15.39 7.63
C ARG A 54 26.90 15.33 8.12
N GLY A 55 27.78 14.73 7.31
CA GLY A 55 29.22 14.85 7.54
C GLY A 55 29.70 16.29 7.27
N PRO A 56 31.02 16.54 7.39
CA PRO A 56 31.60 17.83 7.08
C PRO A 56 31.39 18.19 5.59
N VAL A 57 31.14 19.48 5.28
CA VAL A 57 30.82 19.95 3.91
C VAL A 57 31.84 19.54 2.85
N GLU A 58 33.12 19.55 3.19
CA GLU A 58 34.23 19.22 2.28
C GLU A 58 34.66 17.74 2.35
N SER A 59 33.92 16.90 3.09
CA SER A 59 34.22 15.48 3.31
C SER A 59 33.58 14.60 2.24
N THR A 60 34.24 13.49 1.88
CA THR A 60 33.62 12.45 1.05
C THR A 60 32.43 11.78 1.75
N LEU A 61 32.38 11.88 3.07
CA LEU A 61 31.31 11.39 3.95
C LEU A 61 30.29 12.50 4.30
N PHE A 62 30.18 13.56 3.49
CA PHE A 62 29.16 14.60 3.68
C PHE A 62 27.72 14.03 3.61
N GLN A 63 27.45 13.20 2.59
CA GLN A 63 26.13 12.62 2.36
C GLN A 63 25.84 11.51 3.39
N PRO A 64 24.63 11.47 3.96
CA PRO A 64 24.27 10.53 5.02
C PRO A 64 24.43 9.07 4.58
N ASP A 65 23.98 8.71 3.37
CA ASP A 65 24.04 7.32 2.89
C ASP A 65 25.47 6.78 2.95
N MET A 66 26.42 7.50 2.35
CA MET A 66 27.84 7.10 2.35
C MET A 66 28.46 7.11 3.76
N LEU A 67 28.07 8.07 4.60
CA LEU A 67 28.53 8.17 5.99
C LEU A 67 28.10 6.94 6.82
N PHE A 68 26.82 6.57 6.77
CA PHE A 68 26.27 5.46 7.53
C PHE A 68 26.68 4.10 6.94
N GLU A 69 26.76 3.95 5.62
CA GLU A 69 27.30 2.73 4.98
C GLU A 69 28.76 2.49 5.39
N THR A 70 29.59 3.52 5.37
CA THR A 70 31.00 3.44 5.80
C THR A 70 31.10 3.02 7.27
N ALA A 71 30.29 3.62 8.15
CA ALA A 71 30.26 3.26 9.56
C ALA A 71 29.79 1.82 9.79
N TYR A 72 28.82 1.36 9.01
CA TYR A 72 28.37 -0.02 9.06
C TYR A 72 29.48 -1.01 8.65
N HIS A 73 30.11 -0.78 7.49
CA HIS A 73 31.19 -1.64 6.98
C HIS A 73 32.39 -1.73 7.94
N HIS A 74 32.68 -0.65 8.65
CA HIS A 74 33.78 -0.60 9.61
C HIS A 74 33.37 -0.89 11.06
N LYS A 75 32.11 -1.29 11.32
CA LYS A 75 31.55 -1.60 12.65
C LYS A 75 31.63 -0.45 13.65
N MET A 76 31.48 0.78 13.17
CA MET A 76 31.50 2.03 13.94
C MET A 76 30.13 2.72 14.01
N ALA A 77 29.05 1.99 13.68
CA ALA A 77 27.70 2.53 13.63
C ALA A 77 27.22 3.04 14.99
N SER A 78 27.60 2.39 16.10
CA SER A 78 27.17 2.80 17.44
C SER A 78 27.85 4.10 17.88
N GLU A 79 29.11 4.29 17.51
CA GLU A 79 29.92 5.47 17.81
C GLU A 79 29.45 6.66 16.98
N LEU A 80 29.17 6.45 15.70
CA LEU A 80 28.60 7.47 14.83
C LEU A 80 27.22 7.91 15.30
N ASP A 81 26.33 6.96 15.62
CA ASP A 81 24.98 7.21 16.14
C ASP A 81 25.02 8.05 17.43
N TYR A 82 25.95 7.74 18.34
CA TYR A 82 26.18 8.52 19.55
C TYR A 82 26.50 9.99 19.24
N VAL A 83 27.45 10.23 18.33
CA VAL A 83 27.84 11.60 17.95
C VAL A 83 26.69 12.33 17.26
N CYS A 84 25.96 11.65 16.38
CA CYS A 84 24.79 12.22 15.68
C CYS A 84 23.73 12.70 16.67
N ARG A 85 23.32 11.86 17.62
CA ARG A 85 22.31 12.23 18.63
C ARG A 85 22.79 13.32 19.56
N HIS A 86 24.04 13.24 20.00
CA HIS A 86 24.63 14.29 20.83
C HIS A 86 24.59 15.65 20.12
N LYS A 87 25.05 15.72 18.86
CA LYS A 87 25.03 16.96 18.08
C LYS A 87 23.62 17.43 17.77
N ALA A 88 22.68 16.53 17.52
CA ALA A 88 21.28 16.89 17.31
C ALA A 88 20.65 17.52 18.56
N ILE A 89 20.85 16.93 19.74
CA ILE A 89 20.35 17.46 21.03
C ILE A 89 21.02 18.80 21.35
N GLU A 90 22.35 18.87 21.27
CA GLU A 90 23.13 20.09 21.51
C GLU A 90 22.64 21.24 20.62
N ASN A 91 22.50 20.98 19.31
CA ASN A 91 22.07 22.00 18.34
C ASN A 91 20.61 22.41 18.57
N PHE A 92 19.72 21.47 18.89
CA PHE A 92 18.30 21.75 19.16
C PHE A 92 18.12 22.66 20.38
N VAL A 93 18.84 22.38 21.47
CA VAL A 93 18.80 23.17 22.70
C VAL A 93 19.48 24.52 22.53
N THR A 94 20.70 24.56 21.96
CA THR A 94 21.46 25.80 21.76
C THR A 94 20.72 26.79 20.86
N ARG A 95 20.00 26.27 19.85
CA ARG A 95 19.19 27.07 18.92
C ARG A 95 17.78 27.36 19.45
N GLN A 96 17.43 26.88 20.64
CA GLN A 96 16.15 27.11 21.31
C GLN A 96 14.93 26.73 20.46
N LEU A 97 15.02 25.59 19.75
CA LEU A 97 13.93 25.14 18.90
C LEU A 97 12.70 24.74 19.73
N PRO A 98 11.48 25.16 19.32
CA PRO A 98 10.24 24.79 20.01
C PRO A 98 9.83 23.34 19.70
N GLY A 99 8.77 22.84 20.34
CA GLY A 99 8.17 21.56 19.98
C GLY A 99 9.00 20.34 20.41
N LYS A 100 8.94 19.25 19.65
CA LYS A 100 9.72 18.03 19.91
C LYS A 100 10.93 17.91 18.97
N LEU A 101 11.81 16.97 19.27
CA LEU A 101 12.96 16.58 18.46
C LEU A 101 12.82 15.10 18.08
N SER A 102 12.79 14.82 16.78
CA SER A 102 12.85 13.46 16.27
C SER A 102 14.28 13.06 15.94
N LEU A 103 14.70 11.91 16.48
CA LEU A 103 16.04 11.34 16.31
C LEU A 103 15.94 9.97 15.65
N ASN A 104 16.54 9.85 14.47
CA ASN A 104 16.73 8.58 13.79
C ASN A 104 17.63 7.64 14.62
N ILE A 105 17.21 6.37 14.75
CA ILE A 105 17.96 5.34 15.47
C ILE A 105 17.87 3.98 14.78
N CYS A 106 19.03 3.32 14.66
CA CYS A 106 19.10 1.96 14.16
C CYS A 106 18.61 0.95 15.21
N PRO A 107 17.72 -0.01 14.87
CA PRO A 107 17.23 -1.03 15.80
C PRO A 107 18.33 -1.85 16.48
N SER A 108 19.43 -2.14 15.79
CA SER A 108 20.57 -2.89 16.33
C SER A 108 21.34 -2.15 17.42
N VAL A 109 21.39 -0.82 17.32
CA VAL A 109 21.98 0.06 18.34
C VAL A 109 21.08 0.07 19.57
N LEU A 110 19.75 0.15 19.39
CA LEU A 110 18.77 0.17 20.48
C LEU A 110 18.80 -1.10 21.35
N VAL A 111 19.08 -2.26 20.76
CA VAL A 111 19.16 -3.54 21.49
C VAL A 111 20.54 -3.81 22.12
N ASN A 112 21.55 -2.99 21.83
CA ASN A 112 22.90 -3.15 22.38
C ASN A 112 22.89 -2.90 23.91
N PRO A 113 23.44 -3.80 24.75
CA PRO A 113 23.56 -3.58 26.19
C PRO A 113 24.26 -2.27 26.58
N ASP A 114 25.26 -1.84 25.82
CA ASP A 114 25.99 -0.59 26.07
C ASP A 114 25.10 0.64 25.83
N PHE A 115 24.11 0.52 24.95
CA PHE A 115 23.12 1.57 24.67
C PHE A 115 22.05 1.67 25.78
N ARG A 116 21.62 0.52 26.31
CA ARG A 116 20.69 0.41 27.46
C ARG A 116 21.25 0.97 28.77
N SER A 117 22.53 1.36 28.81
CA SER A 117 23.15 2.00 29.98
C SER A 117 22.64 3.43 30.27
N GLY A 118 21.71 3.95 29.47
CA GLY A 118 21.08 5.26 29.72
C GLY A 118 21.85 6.45 29.13
N ARG A 119 22.77 6.22 28.20
CA ARG A 119 23.58 7.30 27.58
C ARG A 119 22.74 8.42 26.97
N THR A 120 21.60 8.11 26.35
CA THR A 120 20.69 9.14 25.82
C THR A 120 20.14 10.03 26.91
N LEU A 121 19.73 9.45 28.03
CA LEU A 121 19.25 10.23 29.17
C LEU A 121 20.36 11.08 29.78
N GLN A 122 21.58 10.57 29.86
CA GLN A 122 22.72 11.35 30.32
C GLN A 122 22.96 12.58 29.41
N MET A 123 22.86 12.43 28.09
CA MET A 123 22.92 13.56 27.16
C MET A 123 21.76 14.54 27.40
N LEU A 124 20.54 14.02 27.56
CA LEU A 124 19.36 14.86 27.81
C LEU A 124 19.49 15.66 29.11
N ASP A 125 19.99 15.03 30.18
CA ASP A 125 20.27 15.65 31.47
C ASP A 125 21.35 16.73 31.36
N GLU A 126 22.41 16.48 30.59
CA GLU A 126 23.49 17.45 30.31
C GLU A 126 22.97 18.74 29.67
N PHE A 127 22.04 18.63 28.73
CA PHE A 127 21.44 19.76 28.02
C PHE A 127 20.11 20.25 28.62
N GLY A 128 19.65 19.65 29.72
CA GLY A 128 18.38 20.03 30.38
C GLY A 128 17.12 19.81 29.53
N LEU A 129 17.14 18.84 28.61
CA LEU A 129 16.03 18.52 27.73
C LEU A 129 15.25 17.31 28.26
N SER A 130 13.93 17.44 28.43
CA SER A 130 13.11 16.34 28.93
C SER A 130 12.88 15.26 27.86
N SER A 131 12.84 13.99 28.26
CA SER A 131 12.70 12.83 27.36
C SER A 131 11.36 12.80 26.62
N ASP A 132 10.29 13.39 27.18
CA ASP A 132 8.98 13.52 26.53
C ASP A 132 8.97 14.45 25.32
N ARG A 133 10.03 15.28 25.18
CA ARG A 133 10.29 16.08 23.98
C ARG A 133 11.04 15.31 22.90
N ILE A 134 11.39 14.05 23.11
CA ILE A 134 12.11 13.23 22.11
C ILE A 134 11.20 12.18 21.48
N ILE A 135 11.25 12.11 20.16
CA ILE A 135 10.68 11.02 19.35
C ILE A 135 11.85 10.21 18.80
N LEU A 136 11.89 8.89 19.02
CA LEU A 136 12.88 8.01 18.44
C LEU A 136 12.29 7.36 17.17
N GLU A 137 12.91 7.60 16.02
CA GLU A 137 12.48 7.08 14.72
C GLU A 137 13.27 5.81 14.39
N LEU A 138 12.58 4.67 14.31
CA LEU A 138 13.18 3.38 13.99
C LEU A 138 13.34 3.24 12.48
N THR A 139 14.59 3.16 12.01
CA THR A 139 14.88 2.97 10.57
C THR A 139 14.74 1.48 10.15
N GLU A 140 14.35 1.22 8.90
CA GLU A 140 13.98 -0.12 8.40
C GLU A 140 15.16 -1.11 8.24
N HIS A 141 16.41 -0.63 8.26
CA HIS A 141 17.51 -1.31 7.57
C HIS A 141 18.15 -2.55 8.22
N GLN A 142 17.64 -3.14 9.31
CA GLN A 142 18.33 -4.30 9.95
C GLN A 142 17.42 -5.37 10.57
N GLN A 143 17.71 -6.65 10.25
CA GLN A 143 17.12 -7.81 10.91
C GLN A 143 17.53 -7.87 12.39
N THR A 144 16.62 -7.46 13.26
CA THR A 144 16.80 -7.50 14.72
C THR A 144 15.75 -8.42 15.34
N ASP A 145 16.11 -9.11 16.42
CA ASP A 145 15.16 -9.90 17.21
C ASP A 145 14.03 -9.00 17.73
N ILE A 146 12.82 -9.22 17.20
CA ILE A 146 11.62 -8.42 17.51
C ILE A 146 11.33 -8.42 19.02
N SER A 147 11.61 -9.50 19.73
CA SER A 147 11.35 -9.57 21.18
C SER A 147 12.30 -8.65 21.95
N LYS A 148 13.57 -8.61 21.56
CA LYS A 148 14.57 -7.72 22.17
C LYS A 148 14.31 -6.27 21.80
N LEU A 149 13.89 -6.02 20.56
CA LEU A 149 13.51 -4.69 20.09
C LEU A 149 12.30 -4.17 20.86
N LYS A 150 11.24 -4.97 21.00
CA LYS A 150 10.04 -4.63 21.80
C LYS A 150 10.39 -4.32 23.25
N GLN A 151 11.26 -5.09 23.88
CA GLN A 151 11.76 -4.79 25.23
C GLN A 151 12.50 -3.46 25.29
N ALA A 152 13.36 -3.17 24.31
CA ALA A 152 14.10 -1.91 24.26
C ALA A 152 13.15 -0.72 24.05
N VAL A 153 12.22 -0.83 23.10
CA VAL A 153 11.18 0.17 22.83
C VAL A 153 10.35 0.47 24.09
N ASN A 154 9.88 -0.56 24.80
CA ASN A 154 9.14 -0.38 26.04
C ASN A 154 9.98 0.28 27.13
N TYR A 155 11.26 -0.09 27.25
CA TYR A 155 12.18 0.55 28.20
C TYR A 155 12.31 2.06 27.95
N TYR A 156 12.45 2.49 26.69
CA TYR A 156 12.49 3.93 26.36
C TYR A 156 11.14 4.61 26.55
N ARG A 157 10.01 3.95 26.29
CA ARG A 157 8.69 4.51 26.61
C ARG A 157 8.46 4.74 28.09
N GLU A 158 8.87 3.80 28.93
CA GLU A 158 8.81 3.95 30.40
C GLU A 158 9.63 5.16 30.88
N MET A 159 10.64 5.56 30.12
CA MET A 159 11.46 6.76 30.36
C MET A 159 10.88 8.04 29.75
N GLY A 160 9.72 7.98 29.08
CA GLY A 160 9.01 9.14 28.54
C GLY A 160 9.19 9.39 27.04
N PHE A 161 10.03 8.63 26.34
CA PHE A 161 10.25 8.82 24.90
C PHE A 161 9.03 8.39 24.10
N SER A 162 8.74 9.13 23.02
CA SER A 162 7.79 8.69 21.99
C SER A 162 8.51 7.86 20.92
N ILE A 163 7.80 6.92 20.29
CA ILE A 163 8.40 6.02 19.30
C ILE A 163 7.70 6.20 17.96
N ALA A 164 8.50 6.40 16.92
CA ALA A 164 8.05 6.48 15.54
C ALA A 164 8.64 5.34 14.71
N MET A 165 7.91 4.92 13.69
CA MET A 165 8.35 3.95 12.69
C MET A 165 8.50 4.64 11.36
N ASP A 166 9.68 4.53 10.75
CA ASP A 166 10.03 5.21 9.49
C ASP A 166 9.79 4.31 8.26
N ASP A 167 9.61 4.93 7.09
CA ASP A 167 9.54 4.29 5.76
C ASP A 167 8.61 3.07 5.64
N LEU A 168 7.29 3.24 5.79
CA LEU A 168 6.36 2.17 5.42
C LEU A 168 6.27 2.04 3.88
N GLY A 169 7.19 1.33 3.22
CA GLY A 169 7.15 1.21 1.76
C GLY A 169 8.02 0.17 1.05
N ALA A 170 9.08 -0.36 1.67
CA ALA A 170 10.04 -1.23 0.95
C ALA A 170 9.95 -2.73 1.31
N GLY A 171 9.22 -3.13 2.36
CA GLY A 171 9.22 -4.53 2.81
C GLY A 171 8.03 -5.02 3.66
N TYR A 172 7.80 -6.35 3.62
CA TYR A 172 6.77 -7.08 4.40
C TYR A 172 6.99 -7.04 5.93
N SER A 173 8.14 -6.54 6.39
CA SER A 173 8.54 -6.43 7.80
C SER A 173 7.75 -5.38 8.59
N ASN A 174 7.28 -4.31 7.93
CA ASN A 174 6.85 -3.10 8.63
C ASN A 174 5.46 -3.23 9.27
N LEU A 175 4.53 -3.97 8.65
CA LEU A 175 3.21 -4.22 9.25
C LEU A 175 3.28 -5.14 10.48
N ARG A 176 4.20 -6.11 10.47
CA ARG A 176 4.42 -6.98 11.64
C ARG A 176 5.04 -6.18 12.79
N LEU A 177 6.03 -5.34 12.49
CA LEU A 177 6.64 -4.46 13.48
C LEU A 177 5.62 -3.47 14.04
N LEU A 178 4.76 -2.88 13.21
CA LEU A 178 3.67 -2.00 13.62
C LEU A 178 2.76 -2.69 14.65
N ALA A 179 2.33 -3.92 14.39
CA ALA A 179 1.48 -4.68 15.30
C ALA A 179 2.18 -5.07 16.62
N GLU A 180 3.46 -5.40 16.56
CA GLU A 180 4.22 -5.88 17.73
C GLU A 180 4.73 -4.75 18.62
N LEU A 181 5.18 -3.64 18.02
CA LEU A 181 5.78 -2.50 18.71
C LEU A 181 4.73 -1.44 19.09
N GLN A 182 3.61 -1.38 18.36
CA GLN A 182 2.54 -0.38 18.53
C GLN A 182 3.11 1.04 18.67
N PRO A 183 3.88 1.55 17.69
CA PRO A 183 4.51 2.87 17.74
C PRO A 183 3.49 3.99 17.95
N ASP A 184 3.94 5.10 18.54
CA ASP A 184 3.13 6.30 18.75
C ASP A 184 2.89 7.02 17.41
N PHE A 185 3.87 6.96 16.51
CA PHE A 185 3.83 7.55 15.18
C PHE A 185 4.24 6.56 14.09
N LEU A 186 3.62 6.68 12.92
CA LEU A 186 3.95 5.95 11.71
C LEU A 186 4.19 6.95 10.59
N LYS A 187 5.37 6.92 9.97
CA LYS A 187 5.72 7.78 8.85
C LYS A 187 5.40 7.07 7.53
N LEU A 188 4.65 7.76 6.66
CA LEU A 188 4.33 7.33 5.30
C LEU A 188 5.37 7.89 4.35
N ASP A 189 6.11 7.01 3.69
CA ASP A 189 7.14 7.39 2.73
C ASP A 189 6.59 8.25 1.58
N LYS A 190 7.46 9.11 1.05
CA LYS A 190 7.16 10.01 -0.08
C LYS A 190 6.56 9.28 -1.28
N TYR A 191 6.89 8.00 -1.48
CA TYR A 191 6.34 7.19 -2.56
C TYR A 191 4.80 7.16 -2.54
N PHE A 192 4.18 7.14 -1.36
CA PHE A 192 2.71 7.10 -1.23
C PHE A 192 2.05 8.47 -1.17
N VAL A 193 2.83 9.53 -0.96
CA VAL A 193 2.33 10.89 -0.74
C VAL A 193 2.48 11.76 -1.99
N SER A 194 3.54 11.55 -2.77
CA SER A 194 3.83 12.35 -3.97
C SER A 194 2.80 12.06 -5.07
N GLY A 195 2.00 13.07 -5.45
CA GLY A 195 0.98 12.92 -6.49
C GLY A 195 -0.23 12.06 -6.08
N VAL A 196 -0.42 11.84 -4.78
CA VAL A 196 -1.52 11.03 -4.23
C VAL A 196 -2.89 11.57 -4.61
N ASN A 197 -2.99 12.88 -4.86
CA ASN A 197 -4.22 13.52 -5.32
C ASN A 197 -4.70 13.05 -6.72
N ALA A 198 -3.79 12.55 -7.55
CA ALA A 198 -4.06 12.14 -8.93
C ALA A 198 -4.01 10.62 -9.12
N GLN A 199 -3.49 9.87 -8.13
CA GLN A 199 -3.21 8.45 -8.22
C GLN A 199 -4.13 7.65 -7.29
N CYS A 200 -5.04 6.86 -7.88
CA CYS A 200 -6.07 6.17 -7.12
C CYS A 200 -5.56 5.03 -6.22
N VAL A 201 -4.41 4.42 -6.55
CA VAL A 201 -3.88 3.26 -5.82
C VAL A 201 -3.21 3.71 -4.52
N GLU A 202 -2.33 4.70 -4.62
CA GLU A 202 -1.63 5.35 -3.52
C GLU A 202 -2.63 5.97 -2.56
N ALA A 203 -3.68 6.63 -3.08
CA ALA A 203 -4.79 7.14 -2.29
C ALA A 203 -5.49 6.07 -1.43
N GLU A 204 -5.85 4.92 -2.01
CA GLU A 204 -6.48 3.84 -1.24
C GLU A 204 -5.51 3.17 -0.26
N PHE A 205 -4.23 3.09 -0.61
CA PHE A 205 -3.20 2.59 0.30
C PHE A 205 -3.01 3.50 1.52
N VAL A 206 -2.87 4.81 1.31
CA VAL A 206 -2.81 5.81 2.39
C VAL A 206 -4.03 5.69 3.28
N LYS A 207 -5.23 5.61 2.70
CA LYS A 207 -6.48 5.43 3.44
C LYS A 207 -6.50 4.14 4.28
N LEU A 208 -6.00 3.02 3.75
CA LEU A 208 -5.89 1.77 4.49
C LEU A 208 -4.93 1.91 5.68
N ILE A 209 -3.77 2.52 5.48
CA ILE A 209 -2.78 2.73 6.54
C ILE A 209 -3.31 3.68 7.61
N VAL A 210 -3.95 4.78 7.24
CA VAL A 210 -4.57 5.70 8.20
C VAL A 210 -5.63 5.00 9.04
N ASN A 211 -6.50 4.19 8.42
CA ASN A 211 -7.50 3.42 9.15
C ASN A 211 -6.88 2.37 10.08
N LEU A 212 -5.80 1.71 9.66
CA LEU A 212 -5.09 0.74 10.49
C LEU A 212 -4.43 1.43 11.69
N ALA A 213 -3.69 2.51 11.44
CA ALA A 213 -3.00 3.30 12.44
C ALA A 213 -3.98 3.82 13.51
N ALA A 214 -5.11 4.39 13.09
CA ALA A 214 -6.16 4.85 13.99
C ALA A 214 -6.71 3.74 14.91
N ARG A 215 -6.84 2.51 14.40
CA ARG A 215 -7.33 1.36 15.21
C ARG A 215 -6.33 0.85 16.24
N VAL A 216 -5.04 1.01 15.99
CA VAL A 216 -3.98 0.63 16.93
C VAL A 216 -3.52 1.80 17.80
N GLY A 217 -4.18 2.97 17.71
CA GLY A 217 -3.83 4.17 18.46
C GLY A 217 -2.55 4.87 17.99
N CYS A 218 -2.10 4.58 16.77
CA CYS A 218 -0.91 5.15 16.15
C CYS A 218 -1.27 6.36 15.29
N LYS A 219 -0.50 7.44 15.40
CA LYS A 219 -0.67 8.67 14.61
C LYS A 219 0.13 8.58 13.30
N VAL A 220 -0.41 9.11 12.22
CA VAL A 220 0.25 9.07 10.91
C VAL A 220 0.92 10.41 10.58
N VAL A 221 2.16 10.33 10.10
CA VAL A 221 2.96 11.44 9.55
C VAL A 221 3.13 11.19 8.06
N ALA A 222 2.73 12.12 7.20
CA ALA A 222 2.99 12.03 5.77
C ALA A 222 4.30 12.72 5.38
N GLU A 223 5.15 12.05 4.60
CA GLU A 223 6.42 12.60 4.13
C GLU A 223 6.38 13.00 2.65
N GLY A 224 7.28 13.88 2.24
CA GLY A 224 7.40 14.25 0.83
C GLY A 224 6.23 15.08 0.30
N ILE A 225 5.57 15.87 1.15
CA ILE A 225 4.53 16.80 0.72
C ILE A 225 5.17 17.96 -0.06
N GLU A 226 4.96 17.98 -1.38
CA GLU A 226 5.54 18.99 -2.28
C GLU A 226 4.48 19.87 -2.96
N THR A 227 3.22 19.44 -3.00
CA THR A 227 2.11 20.17 -3.65
C THR A 227 0.98 20.49 -2.67
N ALA A 228 0.28 21.59 -2.90
CA ALA A 228 -0.85 22.00 -2.07
C ALA A 228 -2.04 21.04 -2.19
N GLU A 229 -2.18 20.43 -3.37
CA GLU A 229 -3.20 19.44 -3.67
C GLU A 229 -2.97 18.15 -2.88
N ASP A 230 -1.74 17.65 -2.82
CA ASP A 230 -1.39 16.47 -2.02
C ASP A 230 -1.64 16.73 -0.53
N LEU A 231 -1.25 17.92 -0.04
CA LEU A 231 -1.50 18.35 1.34
C LEU A 231 -3.00 18.34 1.69
N LEU A 232 -3.84 18.92 0.83
CA LEU A 232 -5.29 18.91 1.03
C LEU A 232 -5.87 17.49 1.01
N PHE A 233 -5.36 16.66 0.12
CA PHE A 233 -5.85 15.30 -0.06
C PHE A 233 -5.56 14.42 1.16
N ILE A 234 -4.32 14.43 1.66
CA ILE A 234 -3.93 13.66 2.87
C ILE A 234 -4.61 14.19 4.14
N GLN A 235 -4.84 15.50 4.26
CA GLN A 235 -5.63 16.08 5.36
C GLN A 235 -7.06 15.52 5.37
N ASN A 236 -7.71 15.45 4.20
CA ASN A 236 -9.06 14.90 4.07
C ASN A 236 -9.13 13.39 4.38
N MET A 237 -8.01 12.68 4.25
CA MET A 237 -7.90 11.28 4.64
C MET A 237 -7.72 11.07 6.14
N GLY A 238 -7.54 12.13 6.92
CA GLY A 238 -7.34 12.06 8.38
C GLY A 238 -5.88 11.91 8.80
N VAL A 239 -4.91 12.23 7.92
CA VAL A 239 -3.50 12.33 8.31
C VAL A 239 -3.31 13.58 9.17
N GLY A 240 -2.83 13.40 10.40
CA GLY A 240 -2.71 14.47 11.39
C GLY A 240 -1.40 15.26 11.32
N TYR A 241 -0.34 14.67 10.78
CA TYR A 241 1.00 15.28 10.78
C TYR A 241 1.63 15.19 9.38
N GLY A 242 2.48 16.15 9.02
CA GLY A 242 3.10 16.16 7.70
C GLY A 242 4.44 16.88 7.62
N GLN A 243 5.30 16.40 6.73
CA GLN A 243 6.56 17.03 6.33
C GLN A 243 6.78 16.97 4.82
N GLY A 244 7.54 17.94 4.30
CA GLY A 244 7.88 18.00 2.89
C GLY A 244 8.34 19.39 2.47
N TYR A 245 8.88 19.52 1.25
CA TYR A 245 9.48 20.79 0.80
C TYR A 245 8.47 21.91 0.64
N LEU A 246 7.18 21.61 0.49
CA LEU A 246 6.12 22.61 0.56
C LEU A 246 6.03 23.25 1.96
N LEU A 247 6.23 22.44 3.00
CA LEU A 247 6.06 22.83 4.40
C LEU A 247 7.35 23.39 5.01
N GLY A 248 8.50 22.90 4.56
CA GLY A 248 9.80 23.36 5.01
C GLY A 248 10.91 22.43 4.54
N ARG A 249 12.01 23.01 4.05
CA ARG A 249 13.22 22.24 3.71
C ARG A 249 14.11 22.02 4.95
N PRO A 250 14.96 20.98 4.96
CA PRO A 250 16.00 20.83 5.96
C PRO A 250 16.90 22.06 6.02
N GLN A 251 17.08 22.62 7.22
CA GLN A 251 17.92 23.79 7.42
C GLN A 251 18.49 23.84 8.84
N GLU A 252 19.56 24.60 9.05
CA GLU A 252 20.18 24.71 10.37
C GLU A 252 19.35 25.53 11.38
N HIS A 253 18.52 26.47 10.91
CA HIS A 253 17.78 27.43 11.74
C HIS A 253 16.28 27.09 11.77
N ALA A 254 15.54 27.54 12.77
CA ALA A 254 14.10 27.28 12.87
C ALA A 254 13.34 27.86 11.65
N VAL A 255 12.47 27.07 11.02
CA VAL A 255 11.33 27.62 10.27
C VAL A 255 10.26 27.92 11.33
N ILE A 256 10.11 29.19 11.73
CA ILE A 256 9.01 29.58 12.65
C ILE A 256 7.77 30.01 11.86
N ASP A 257 7.95 30.37 10.59
CA ASP A 257 6.84 30.81 9.75
C ASP A 257 6.04 29.60 9.26
N VAL A 258 4.83 29.46 9.80
CA VAL A 258 3.84 28.51 9.31
C VAL A 258 3.57 28.83 7.84
N PRO A 259 3.77 27.88 6.91
CA PRO A 259 3.49 28.08 5.50
C PRO A 259 2.10 28.67 5.26
N ASN A 260 1.99 29.73 4.44
CA ASN A 260 0.71 30.39 4.15
C ASN A 260 -0.38 29.41 3.68
N ILE A 261 0.01 28.34 2.99
CA ILE A 261 -0.92 27.31 2.52
C ILE A 261 -1.69 26.63 3.68
N LEU A 262 -1.04 26.39 4.83
CA LEU A 262 -1.69 25.83 6.02
C LEU A 262 -2.70 26.81 6.64
N LEU A 263 -2.40 28.11 6.59
CA LEU A 263 -3.30 29.17 7.08
C LEU A 263 -4.52 29.36 6.16
N GLU A 264 -4.39 29.05 4.87
CA GLU A 264 -5.46 29.15 3.87
C GLU A 264 -6.40 27.93 3.89
N THR A 265 -5.87 26.72 4.11
CA THR A 265 -6.68 25.49 4.18
C THR A 265 -7.54 25.45 5.45
N GLY A 266 -7.04 25.91 6.59
CA GLY A 266 -7.79 25.99 7.86
C GLY A 266 -9.04 26.90 7.82
N LYS A 267 -9.15 27.82 6.84
CA LYS A 267 -10.33 28.66 6.64
C LYS A 267 -11.43 27.98 5.80
N ARG A 268 -11.10 26.92 5.04
CA ARG A 268 -12.05 26.22 4.15
C ARG A 268 -12.77 25.04 4.80
N THR A 269 -12.23 24.49 5.90
CA THR A 269 -12.79 23.32 6.61
C THR A 269 -13.99 23.63 7.51
N ALA A 270 -14.36 24.90 7.72
CA ALA A 270 -15.52 25.29 8.54
C ALA A 270 -16.87 25.29 7.81
N GLY A 271 -16.93 24.95 6.52
CA GLY A 271 -18.20 24.97 5.80
C GLY A 271 -18.11 24.43 4.38
N THR A 272 -18.07 23.11 4.23
CA THR A 272 -18.65 22.36 3.11
C THR A 272 -18.29 20.88 3.29
N THR A 273 -19.15 20.14 3.99
CA THR A 273 -19.29 18.70 3.76
C THR A 273 -19.92 18.53 2.38
N THR A 274 -19.10 18.59 1.33
CA THR A 274 -19.55 18.22 -0.01
C THR A 274 -19.49 16.71 -0.07
N GLU A 275 -20.65 16.09 0.00
CA GLU A 275 -20.89 14.70 -0.37
C GLU A 275 -20.38 14.46 -1.79
N CYS A 276 -19.13 14.03 -1.93
CA CYS A 276 -18.63 13.52 -3.20
C CYS A 276 -19.01 12.04 -3.25
N ASN A 277 -20.12 11.82 -3.94
CA ASN A 277 -20.81 10.56 -4.16
C ASN A 277 -19.89 9.34 -4.30
N THR A 278 -20.06 8.45 -3.33
CA THR A 278 -20.26 7.00 -3.47
C THR A 278 -20.86 6.61 -4.83
N ALA A 279 -20.00 6.33 -5.82
CA ALA A 279 -20.43 5.67 -7.05
C ALA A 279 -19.32 4.86 -7.76
N CYS A 280 -18.35 4.27 -7.05
CA CYS A 280 -17.33 3.44 -7.74
C CYS A 280 -16.86 2.15 -7.04
N ASN A 281 -17.35 1.78 -5.85
CA ASN A 281 -16.76 0.63 -5.11
C ASN A 281 -17.76 -0.45 -4.64
N SER A 282 -19.03 -0.39 -5.00
CA SER A 282 -20.04 -1.34 -4.49
C SER A 282 -20.18 -2.65 -5.30
N SER A 283 -19.49 -2.82 -6.43
CA SER A 283 -19.77 -3.96 -7.33
C SER A 283 -18.70 -5.07 -7.39
N LEU A 284 -17.49 -4.86 -6.85
CA LEU A 284 -16.37 -5.79 -7.13
C LEU A 284 -16.01 -6.78 -6.00
N HIS A 285 -16.45 -6.57 -4.76
CA HIS A 285 -16.15 -7.47 -3.63
C HIS A 285 -17.18 -8.60 -3.42
N HIS A 286 -18.19 -8.74 -4.29
CA HIS A 286 -19.33 -9.64 -4.09
C HIS A 286 -19.18 -11.06 -4.69
N LYS A 287 -18.06 -11.39 -5.35
CA LYS A 287 -17.94 -12.67 -6.09
C LYS A 287 -17.19 -13.78 -5.35
N GLU A 288 -16.20 -13.50 -4.50
CA GLU A 288 -15.51 -14.56 -3.72
C GLU A 288 -16.25 -14.90 -2.41
N ARG A 289 -16.42 -16.20 -2.16
CA ARG A 289 -17.28 -16.77 -1.11
C ARG A 289 -16.45 -17.56 -0.10
N VAL A 290 -16.90 -17.65 1.15
CA VAL A 290 -16.18 -18.41 2.19
C VAL A 290 -15.96 -19.88 1.78
N GLY A 291 -16.94 -20.50 1.11
CA GLY A 291 -16.88 -21.88 0.67
C GLY A 291 -15.87 -22.16 -0.45
N SER A 292 -15.34 -21.14 -1.14
CA SER A 292 -14.26 -21.32 -2.12
C SER A 292 -12.87 -21.40 -1.46
N LEU A 293 -12.79 -21.21 -0.13
CA LEU A 293 -11.54 -21.34 0.61
C LEU A 293 -11.25 -22.80 0.97
N CYS A 294 -9.97 -23.12 1.12
CA CYS A 294 -9.54 -24.42 1.64
C CYS A 294 -9.91 -24.53 3.13
N LEU A 295 -11.09 -25.08 3.41
CA LEU A 295 -11.55 -25.31 4.78
C LEU A 295 -10.75 -26.43 5.42
N ARG A 296 -10.42 -26.26 6.70
CA ARG A 296 -9.84 -27.34 7.50
C ARG A 296 -10.93 -28.35 7.84
N ASN A 297 -10.67 -29.61 7.52
CA ASN A 297 -11.53 -30.72 7.92
C ASN A 297 -11.33 -31.07 9.41
N THR A 298 -11.74 -30.16 10.28
CA THR A 298 -11.70 -30.37 11.72
C THR A 298 -12.90 -31.23 12.10
N GLN A 299 -12.67 -32.45 12.57
CA GLN A 299 -13.78 -33.29 13.03
C GLN A 299 -14.51 -32.61 14.21
N PRO A 300 -15.84 -32.51 14.20
CA PRO A 300 -16.58 -31.97 15.34
C PRO A 300 -16.56 -32.95 16.52
N CYS A 301 -17.09 -32.54 17.67
CA CYS A 301 -17.45 -33.42 18.78
C CYS A 301 -18.94 -33.29 19.11
N ALA A 302 -19.51 -34.32 19.74
CA ALA A 302 -20.89 -34.29 20.18
C ALA A 302 -21.00 -33.60 21.56
N ALA A 303 -22.15 -32.99 21.85
CA ALA A 303 -22.38 -32.29 23.12
C ALA A 303 -22.31 -33.21 24.37
N ASP A 304 -22.52 -34.50 24.18
CA ASP A 304 -22.47 -35.59 25.17
C ASP A 304 -21.13 -36.33 25.19
N ASP A 305 -20.19 -36.01 24.28
CA ASP A 305 -18.83 -36.55 24.33
C ASP A 305 -18.16 -36.21 25.68
N LYS A 306 -17.28 -37.10 26.14
CA LYS A 306 -16.51 -36.86 27.37
C LYS A 306 -15.42 -35.83 27.11
N LEU A 307 -15.25 -34.90 28.04
CA LEU A 307 -14.18 -33.88 27.97
C LEU A 307 -12.77 -34.49 27.86
N THR A 308 -12.54 -35.69 28.41
CA THR A 308 -11.27 -36.43 28.28
C THR A 308 -10.99 -36.89 26.85
N ALA A 309 -12.00 -37.25 26.07
CA ALA A 309 -11.83 -37.60 24.66
C ALA A 309 -11.42 -36.36 23.85
N VAL A 310 -12.01 -35.21 24.15
CA VAL A 310 -11.66 -33.92 23.53
C VAL A 310 -10.25 -33.45 23.94
N LEU A 311 -9.88 -33.63 25.22
CA LEU A 311 -8.54 -33.35 25.73
C LEU A 311 -7.46 -34.14 24.97
N ASN A 312 -7.67 -35.45 24.79
CA ASN A 312 -6.75 -36.31 24.03
C ASN A 312 -6.59 -35.82 22.59
N ARG A 313 -7.67 -35.36 21.95
CA ARG A 313 -7.62 -34.81 20.59
C ARG A 313 -6.76 -33.56 20.52
N PHE A 314 -6.93 -32.61 21.44
CA PHE A 314 -6.06 -31.42 21.49
C PHE A 314 -4.60 -31.77 21.80
N GLN A 315 -4.34 -32.75 22.66
CA GLN A 315 -2.97 -33.20 22.94
C GLN A 315 -2.33 -33.88 21.72
N SER A 316 -3.12 -34.62 20.93
CA SER A 316 -2.64 -35.31 19.72
C SER A 316 -2.38 -34.38 18.54
N ASP A 317 -3.12 -33.26 18.44
CA ASP A 317 -2.94 -32.28 17.37
C ASP A 317 -2.87 -30.84 17.95
N PRO A 318 -1.65 -30.29 18.09
CA PRO A 318 -1.44 -28.92 18.54
C PRO A 318 -2.01 -27.85 17.60
N LYS A 319 -2.32 -28.18 16.35
CA LYS A 319 -2.85 -27.22 15.36
C LYS A 319 -4.34 -26.93 15.54
N ILE A 320 -5.05 -27.76 16.31
CA ILE A 320 -6.47 -27.57 16.60
C ILE A 320 -6.61 -26.60 17.79
N GLN A 321 -7.16 -25.42 17.50
CA GLN A 321 -7.39 -24.36 18.50
C GLN A 321 -8.82 -24.38 19.06
N ALA A 322 -9.78 -24.91 18.30
CA ALA A 322 -11.13 -25.16 18.78
C ALA A 322 -11.74 -26.36 18.06
N LEU A 323 -12.72 -27.00 18.72
CA LEU A 323 -13.51 -28.08 18.16
C LEU A 323 -15.00 -27.66 18.12
N PRO A 324 -15.63 -27.64 16.95
CA PRO A 324 -17.07 -27.42 16.83
C PRO A 324 -17.85 -28.49 17.60
N VAL A 325 -18.85 -28.07 18.37
CA VAL A 325 -19.76 -28.96 19.09
C VAL A 325 -21.05 -29.06 18.30
N ILE A 326 -21.43 -30.28 17.93
CA ILE A 326 -22.64 -30.57 17.18
C ILE A 326 -23.65 -31.31 18.05
N GLN A 327 -24.91 -30.92 17.95
CA GLN A 327 -26.05 -31.64 18.53
C GLN A 327 -27.20 -31.66 17.52
N ASN A 328 -27.76 -32.84 17.25
CA ASN A 328 -28.83 -33.03 16.26
C ASN A 328 -28.49 -32.44 14.87
N GLY A 329 -27.23 -32.58 14.44
CA GLY A 329 -26.75 -32.08 13.15
C GLY A 329 -26.42 -30.59 13.09
N LYS A 330 -26.72 -29.80 14.15
CA LYS A 330 -26.45 -28.35 14.19
C LYS A 330 -25.27 -28.02 15.08
N VAL A 331 -24.54 -26.97 14.72
CA VAL A 331 -23.50 -26.38 15.57
C VAL A 331 -24.17 -25.68 16.76
N VAL A 332 -23.88 -26.14 17.97
CA VAL A 332 -24.44 -25.59 19.23
C VAL A 332 -23.40 -24.90 20.11
N GLY A 333 -22.12 -24.99 19.72
CA GLY A 333 -21.02 -24.38 20.45
C GLY A 333 -19.66 -24.74 19.88
N ALA A 334 -18.61 -24.37 20.60
CA ALA A 334 -17.24 -24.82 20.36
C ALA A 334 -16.56 -25.10 21.70
N ILE A 335 -15.66 -26.08 21.74
CA ILE A 335 -14.69 -26.19 22.84
C ILE A 335 -13.41 -25.50 22.41
N LEU A 336 -12.95 -24.54 23.22
CA LEU A 336 -11.67 -23.87 23.02
C LEU A 336 -10.55 -24.66 23.69
N ARG A 337 -9.41 -24.76 23.00
CA ARG A 337 -8.25 -25.49 23.49
C ARG A 337 -7.78 -24.97 24.85
N ASP A 338 -7.58 -23.67 24.95
CA ASP A 338 -6.99 -23.04 26.14
C ASP A 338 -7.90 -23.15 27.35
N GLU A 339 -9.22 -22.97 27.17
CA GLU A 339 -10.20 -23.17 28.24
C GLU A 339 -10.17 -24.61 28.77
N LEU A 340 -10.09 -25.61 27.88
CA LEU A 340 -10.05 -27.00 28.30
C LEU A 340 -8.73 -27.34 29.01
N LEU A 341 -7.58 -26.94 28.47
CA LEU A 341 -6.27 -27.19 29.08
C LEU A 341 -6.13 -26.49 30.43
N ASN A 342 -6.64 -25.26 30.56
CA ASN A 342 -6.66 -24.53 31.82
C ASN A 342 -7.59 -25.21 32.84
N ALA A 343 -8.76 -25.68 32.41
CA ALA A 343 -9.69 -26.41 33.27
C ALA A 343 -9.06 -27.69 33.84
N PHE A 344 -8.28 -28.43 33.05
CA PHE A 344 -7.57 -29.64 33.49
C PHE A 344 -6.26 -29.37 34.25
N SER A 345 -5.74 -28.14 34.21
CA SER A 345 -4.56 -27.71 34.97
C SER A 345 -4.87 -27.41 36.46
N MET A 346 -6.15 -27.28 36.84
CA MET A 346 -6.52 -26.97 38.23
C MET A 346 -6.44 -28.19 39.17
N PRO A 347 -6.14 -27.99 40.47
CA PRO A 347 -6.19 -29.06 41.47
C PRO A 347 -7.57 -29.74 41.50
N TYR A 348 -7.60 -31.08 41.56
CA TYR A 348 -8.82 -31.91 41.53
C TYR A 348 -9.64 -31.87 40.21
N ALA A 349 -9.16 -31.19 39.17
CA ALA A 349 -9.85 -31.11 37.87
C ALA A 349 -10.13 -32.48 37.25
N HIS A 350 -9.19 -33.43 37.37
CA HIS A 350 -9.38 -34.79 36.89
C HIS A 350 -10.61 -35.46 37.53
N SER A 351 -10.84 -35.28 38.83
CA SER A 351 -12.02 -35.85 39.50
C SER A 351 -13.33 -35.18 39.07
N LEU A 352 -13.30 -33.88 38.75
CA LEU A 352 -14.47 -33.07 38.37
C LEU A 352 -14.88 -33.22 36.90
N TYR A 353 -13.90 -33.42 36.00
CA TYR A 353 -14.11 -33.35 34.56
C TYR A 353 -13.94 -34.69 33.82
N HIS A 354 -13.41 -35.74 34.46
CA HIS A 354 -13.13 -37.02 33.79
C HIS A 354 -14.34 -37.69 33.13
N ARG A 355 -15.56 -37.49 33.68
CA ARG A 355 -16.82 -37.99 33.11
C ARG A 355 -17.79 -36.89 32.69
N ALA A 356 -17.39 -35.62 32.79
CA ALA A 356 -18.28 -34.53 32.44
C ALA A 356 -18.42 -34.42 30.92
N PRO A 357 -19.64 -34.10 30.42
CA PRO A 357 -19.89 -33.94 29.00
C PRO A 357 -19.32 -32.62 28.49
N VAL A 358 -19.02 -32.56 27.19
CA VAL A 358 -18.56 -31.38 26.45
C VAL A 358 -19.45 -30.17 26.70
N SER A 359 -20.77 -30.38 26.72
CA SER A 359 -21.77 -29.34 27.00
C SER A 359 -21.57 -28.57 28.31
N LYS A 360 -20.79 -29.10 29.27
CA LYS A 360 -20.48 -28.44 30.54
C LYS A 360 -19.47 -27.29 30.41
N LEU A 361 -18.53 -27.38 29.46
CA LEU A 361 -17.45 -26.39 29.26
C LEU A 361 -17.49 -25.72 27.88
N MET A 362 -18.46 -26.05 27.03
CA MET A 362 -18.51 -25.47 25.68
C MET A 362 -18.82 -23.98 25.70
N PHE A 363 -18.11 -23.25 24.83
CA PHE A 363 -18.42 -21.87 24.48
C PHE A 363 -19.64 -21.85 23.54
N LYS A 364 -20.70 -21.16 23.94
CA LYS A 364 -22.02 -21.23 23.29
C LYS A 364 -22.20 -20.28 22.10
N GLN A 365 -21.29 -19.33 21.89
CA GLN A 365 -21.42 -18.31 20.85
C GLN A 365 -20.23 -18.30 19.88
N PRO A 366 -19.85 -19.44 19.27
CA PRO A 366 -18.82 -19.44 18.24
C PRO A 366 -19.31 -18.63 17.02
N LEU A 367 -18.37 -18.01 16.30
CA LEU A 367 -18.72 -17.35 15.06
C LEU A 367 -18.94 -18.40 13.97
N VAL A 368 -20.19 -18.51 13.55
CA VAL A 368 -20.62 -19.35 12.43
C VAL A 368 -20.80 -18.46 11.20
N VAL A 369 -20.17 -18.84 10.09
CA VAL A 369 -20.32 -18.19 8.79
C VAL A 369 -20.86 -19.19 7.79
N GLN A 370 -21.63 -18.71 6.82
CA GLN A 370 -22.15 -19.52 5.74
C GLN A 370 -21.12 -19.64 4.62
N ALA A 371 -21.10 -20.79 3.94
CA ALA A 371 -20.23 -21.02 2.78
C ALA A 371 -20.49 -20.00 1.66
N ASN A 372 -21.70 -19.45 1.58
CA ASN A 372 -22.09 -18.42 0.63
C ASN A 372 -21.87 -16.99 1.15
N ASP A 373 -21.36 -16.76 2.36
CA ASP A 373 -20.99 -15.41 2.79
C ASP A 373 -19.84 -14.90 1.94
N SER A 374 -19.79 -13.58 1.69
CA SER A 374 -18.63 -12.98 1.04
C SER A 374 -17.42 -12.97 1.97
N LEU A 375 -16.21 -13.01 1.41
CA LEU A 375 -14.99 -12.96 2.22
C LEU A 375 -14.88 -11.67 3.05
N SER A 376 -15.36 -10.55 2.51
CA SER A 376 -15.39 -9.26 3.20
C SER A 376 -16.33 -9.27 4.42
N GLN A 377 -17.53 -9.83 4.28
CA GLN A 377 -18.48 -10.00 5.39
C GLN A 377 -17.92 -10.93 6.46
N ALA A 378 -17.38 -12.09 6.06
CA ALA A 378 -16.76 -13.03 7.00
C ALA A 378 -15.57 -12.39 7.75
N SER A 379 -14.78 -11.55 7.08
CA SER A 379 -13.67 -10.82 7.69
C SER A 379 -14.14 -9.76 8.68
N GLN A 380 -15.18 -8.99 8.33
CA GLN A 380 -15.78 -8.01 9.23
C GLN A 380 -16.37 -8.69 10.48
N MET A 381 -17.10 -9.79 10.29
CA MET A 381 -17.63 -10.59 11.39
C MET A 381 -16.52 -11.15 12.28
N ALA A 382 -15.44 -11.67 11.68
CA ALA A 382 -14.27 -12.17 12.41
C ALA A 382 -13.55 -11.09 13.23
N THR A 383 -13.35 -9.91 12.65
CA THR A 383 -12.60 -8.80 13.25
C THR A 383 -13.41 -7.97 14.26
N SER A 384 -14.75 -8.11 14.26
CA SER A 384 -15.64 -7.47 15.24
C SER A 384 -15.73 -8.23 16.58
N ARG A 385 -15.05 -9.36 16.74
CA ARG A 385 -15.11 -10.20 17.94
C ARG A 385 -14.23 -9.65 19.08
N PRO A 386 -14.59 -9.90 20.35
CA PRO A 386 -13.71 -9.63 21.49
C PRO A 386 -12.34 -10.30 21.34
N HIS A 387 -11.30 -9.64 21.86
CA HIS A 387 -9.89 -10.04 21.74
C HIS A 387 -9.62 -11.50 22.18
N GLU A 388 -10.36 -11.99 23.16
CA GLU A 388 -10.25 -13.36 23.70
C GLU A 388 -10.62 -14.45 22.68
N LEU A 389 -11.34 -14.11 21.61
CA LEU A 389 -11.84 -15.04 20.60
C LEU A 389 -11.07 -14.98 19.28
N VAL A 390 -9.98 -14.21 19.21
CA VAL A 390 -9.19 -14.03 17.98
C VAL A 390 -8.53 -15.33 17.51
N TYR A 391 -8.24 -16.26 18.42
CA TYR A 391 -7.70 -17.59 18.10
C TYR A 391 -8.80 -18.63 17.81
N CYS A 392 -10.07 -18.28 18.01
CA CYS A 392 -11.20 -19.14 17.71
C CYS A 392 -11.43 -19.16 16.19
N PRO A 393 -11.25 -20.30 15.50
CA PRO A 393 -11.52 -20.39 14.08
C PRO A 393 -13.00 -20.12 13.78
N LEU A 394 -13.26 -19.65 12.57
CA LEU A 394 -14.60 -19.54 12.01
C LEU A 394 -15.15 -20.95 11.78
N ILE A 395 -16.39 -21.18 12.21
CA ILE A 395 -17.11 -22.42 11.90
C ILE A 395 -17.87 -22.17 10.61
N VAL A 396 -17.56 -22.93 9.57
CA VAL A 396 -18.19 -22.76 8.26
C VAL A 396 -19.29 -23.81 8.10
N CYS A 397 -20.49 -23.33 7.77
CA CYS A 397 -21.65 -24.18 7.50
C CYS A 397 -22.18 -23.92 6.10
N ASP A 398 -22.81 -24.93 5.51
CA ASP A 398 -23.68 -24.78 4.35
C ASP A 398 -25.12 -25.08 4.81
N GLY A 399 -25.88 -24.02 5.09
CA GLY A 399 -27.15 -24.12 5.80
C GLY A 399 -26.94 -24.58 7.24
N ASP A 400 -27.58 -25.68 7.63
CA ASP A 400 -27.43 -26.31 8.95
C ASP A 400 -26.23 -27.27 9.02
N ASN A 401 -25.61 -27.61 7.88
CA ASN A 401 -24.57 -28.62 7.81
C ASN A 401 -23.20 -28.00 8.06
N TYR A 402 -22.49 -28.49 9.08
CA TYR A 402 -21.08 -28.16 9.29
C TYR A 402 -20.22 -28.73 8.17
N ILE A 403 -19.39 -27.88 7.55
CA ILE A 403 -18.51 -28.28 6.43
C ILE A 403 -17.01 -28.12 6.75
N GLY A 404 -16.64 -27.34 7.76
CA GLY A 404 -15.24 -27.19 8.17
C GLY A 404 -14.99 -25.99 9.06
N THR A 405 -13.71 -25.80 9.44
CA THR A 405 -13.28 -24.56 10.10
C THR A 405 -12.32 -23.76 9.23
N LEU A 406 -12.30 -22.45 9.43
CA LEU A 406 -11.42 -21.53 8.72
C LEU A 406 -10.68 -20.65 9.73
N SER A 407 -9.36 -20.59 9.63
CA SER A 407 -8.57 -19.68 10.47
C SER A 407 -8.81 -18.23 10.05
N ILE A 408 -8.93 -17.31 11.01
CA ILE A 408 -8.99 -15.87 10.73
C ILE A 408 -7.74 -15.43 9.94
N ARG A 409 -6.57 -16.00 10.26
CA ARG A 409 -5.33 -15.74 9.51
C ARG A 409 -5.45 -16.15 8.04
N GLU A 410 -5.97 -17.34 7.76
CA GLU A 410 -6.13 -17.85 6.38
C GLU A 410 -7.16 -17.02 5.59
N LEU A 411 -8.23 -16.56 6.26
CA LEU A 411 -9.20 -15.63 5.69
C LEU A 411 -8.54 -14.28 5.31
N LEU A 412 -7.73 -13.71 6.21
CA LEU A 412 -7.04 -12.45 5.97
C LEU A 412 -5.97 -12.56 4.89
N GLU A 413 -5.13 -13.60 4.92
CA GLU A 413 -4.11 -13.88 3.90
C GLU A 413 -4.72 -13.96 2.49
N LYS A 414 -5.92 -14.55 2.36
CA LYS A 414 -6.64 -14.66 1.09
C LYS A 414 -7.19 -13.34 0.59
N ILE A 415 -7.73 -12.50 1.48
CA ILE A 415 -8.19 -11.15 1.14
C ILE A 415 -7.00 -10.30 0.67
N THR A 416 -5.87 -10.36 1.39
CA THR A 416 -4.64 -9.66 1.00
C THR A 416 -4.13 -10.13 -0.36
N HIS A 417 -4.13 -11.43 -0.63
CA HIS A 417 -3.69 -11.96 -1.92
C HIS A 417 -4.62 -11.54 -3.08
N ALA A 418 -5.94 -11.49 -2.84
CA ALA A 418 -6.90 -10.98 -3.82
C ALA A 418 -6.68 -9.49 -4.13
N GLN A 419 -6.30 -8.70 -3.12
CA GLN A 419 -5.97 -7.27 -3.25
C GLN A 419 -4.64 -7.05 -3.99
N VAL A 420 -3.59 -7.79 -3.64
CA VAL A 420 -2.26 -7.69 -4.29
C VAL A 420 -2.31 -8.15 -5.75
N SER A 421 -3.05 -9.22 -6.05
CA SER A 421 -3.27 -9.67 -7.43
C SER A 421 -4.04 -8.65 -8.28
N HIS A 422 -4.86 -7.80 -7.67
CA HIS A 422 -5.57 -6.72 -8.37
C HIS A 422 -4.64 -5.54 -8.72
N ALA A 423 -3.73 -5.18 -7.81
CA ALA A 423 -2.74 -4.13 -8.03
C ALA A 423 -1.69 -4.49 -9.09
N LEU A 424 -1.20 -5.74 -9.10
CA LEU A 424 -0.14 -6.19 -10.02
C LEU A 424 -0.60 -6.35 -11.48
N HIS A 425 -1.92 -6.45 -11.72
CA HIS A 425 -2.47 -6.67 -13.06
C HIS A 425 -3.20 -5.45 -13.63
N SER A 426 -2.99 -4.27 -13.08
CA SER A 426 -3.53 -3.00 -13.60
C SER A 426 -2.43 -2.20 -14.29
N ASN A 427 -2.79 -1.39 -15.29
CA ASN A 427 -1.85 -0.53 -15.99
C ASN A 427 -1.47 0.66 -15.10
N PRO A 428 -0.17 0.92 -14.85
CA PRO A 428 0.30 1.87 -13.85
C PRO A 428 -0.05 3.32 -14.18
N LEU A 429 -0.25 3.66 -15.45
CA LEU A 429 -0.57 5.03 -15.87
C LEU A 429 -2.05 5.36 -15.74
N THR A 430 -2.92 4.39 -16.04
CA THR A 430 -4.38 4.64 -16.14
C THR A 430 -5.20 4.02 -15.01
N GLY A 431 -4.61 3.14 -14.20
CA GLY A 431 -5.33 2.35 -13.20
C GLY A 431 -6.28 1.28 -13.77
N LEU A 432 -6.48 1.24 -15.10
CA LEU A 432 -7.32 0.26 -15.77
C LEU A 432 -6.71 -1.14 -15.71
N PRO A 433 -7.54 -2.21 -15.66
CA PRO A 433 -7.07 -3.59 -15.81
C PRO A 433 -6.13 -3.80 -17.01
N GLY A 434 -4.98 -4.43 -16.79
CA GLY A 434 -3.96 -4.75 -17.79
C GLY A 434 -4.13 -6.13 -18.43
N ASN A 435 -3.11 -6.55 -19.19
CA ASN A 435 -3.18 -7.70 -20.11
C ASN A 435 -3.72 -9.00 -19.50
N VAL A 436 -3.29 -9.36 -18.28
CA VAL A 436 -3.72 -10.61 -17.62
C VAL A 436 -5.22 -10.58 -17.31
N ARG A 437 -5.74 -9.43 -16.85
CA ARG A 437 -7.16 -9.26 -16.53
C ARG A 437 -8.02 -9.14 -17.78
N ILE A 438 -7.52 -8.46 -18.81
CA ILE A 438 -8.17 -8.39 -20.13
C ILE A 438 -8.36 -9.81 -20.68
N ALA A 439 -7.30 -10.62 -20.67
CA ALA A 439 -7.36 -11.99 -21.16
C ALA A 439 -8.35 -12.85 -20.36
N GLY A 440 -8.31 -12.74 -19.02
CA GLY A 440 -9.23 -13.45 -18.13
C GLY A 440 -10.70 -13.08 -18.37
N GLU A 441 -11.03 -11.79 -18.49
CA GLU A 441 -12.41 -11.35 -18.71
C GLU A 441 -12.95 -11.80 -20.08
N ILE A 442 -12.14 -11.76 -21.13
CA ILE A 442 -12.55 -12.28 -22.45
C ILE A 442 -12.86 -13.78 -22.35
N GLN A 443 -11.99 -14.56 -21.69
CA GLN A 443 -12.19 -16.00 -21.52
C GLN A 443 -13.44 -16.28 -20.69
N ASP A 444 -13.65 -15.57 -19.58
CA ASP A 444 -14.83 -15.68 -18.73
C ASP A 444 -16.13 -15.44 -19.50
N ARG A 445 -16.15 -14.45 -20.41
CA ARG A 445 -17.32 -14.13 -21.24
C ARG A 445 -17.63 -15.21 -22.27
N ILE A 446 -16.59 -15.79 -22.85
CA ILE A 446 -16.67 -16.94 -23.77
C ILE A 446 -17.25 -18.15 -23.01
N ASP A 447 -16.71 -18.46 -21.83
CA ASP A 447 -17.10 -19.62 -21.03
C ASP A 447 -18.54 -19.51 -20.51
N ARG A 448 -18.98 -18.30 -20.13
CA ARG A 448 -20.36 -18.01 -19.71
C ARG A 448 -21.37 -18.06 -20.86
N ARG A 449 -20.92 -18.20 -22.12
CA ARG A 449 -21.78 -18.22 -23.32
C ARG A 449 -22.72 -17.01 -23.37
N SER A 450 -22.19 -15.83 -23.08
CA SER A 450 -22.91 -14.56 -23.15
C SER A 450 -22.69 -13.86 -24.49
N ASN A 451 -23.67 -13.08 -24.96
CA ASN A 451 -23.46 -12.14 -26.06
C ASN A 451 -22.66 -10.94 -25.54
N PHE A 452 -21.56 -10.61 -26.21
CA PHE A 452 -20.80 -9.40 -25.91
C PHE A 452 -20.16 -8.82 -27.17
N VAL A 453 -19.68 -7.60 -27.08
CA VAL A 453 -18.92 -6.94 -28.14
C VAL A 453 -17.52 -6.66 -27.62
N LEU A 454 -16.52 -7.21 -28.29
CA LEU A 454 -15.12 -6.93 -27.99
C LEU A 454 -14.67 -5.74 -28.83
N CYS A 455 -14.33 -4.63 -28.19
CA CYS A 455 -13.83 -3.43 -28.82
C CYS A 455 -12.35 -3.21 -28.48
N HIS A 456 -11.56 -2.84 -29.48
CA HIS A 456 -10.17 -2.39 -29.33
C HIS A 456 -10.07 -0.95 -29.81
N PHE A 457 -9.40 -0.09 -29.05
CA PHE A 457 -9.19 1.33 -29.33
C PHE A 457 -7.70 1.61 -29.47
N ASP A 458 -7.35 2.44 -30.44
CA ASP A 458 -5.97 2.81 -30.75
C ASP A 458 -5.89 4.31 -31.07
N LEU A 459 -4.93 5.02 -30.45
CA LEU A 459 -4.69 6.44 -30.72
C LEU A 459 -3.83 6.62 -31.99
N ASP A 460 -4.45 7.18 -33.02
CA ASP A 460 -3.75 7.45 -34.28
C ASP A 460 -2.76 8.61 -34.12
N ASN A 461 -1.61 8.51 -34.79
CA ASN A 461 -0.53 9.51 -34.78
C ASN A 461 0.02 9.84 -33.37
N PHE A 462 -0.21 9.00 -32.36
CA PHE A 462 0.20 9.26 -30.98
C PHE A 462 1.72 9.45 -30.81
N LYS A 463 2.53 8.71 -31.57
CA LYS A 463 3.98 8.91 -31.58
C LYS A 463 4.37 10.32 -32.03
N ALA A 464 3.76 10.82 -33.12
CA ALA A 464 4.04 12.16 -33.63
C ALA A 464 3.62 13.23 -32.62
N PHE A 465 2.53 12.98 -31.87
CA PHE A 465 2.10 13.83 -30.76
C PHE A 465 3.15 13.88 -29.63
N ASN A 466 3.67 12.73 -29.20
CA ASN A 466 4.73 12.65 -28.19
C ASN A 466 6.04 13.31 -28.65
N ASP A 467 6.43 13.11 -29.91
CA ASP A 467 7.63 13.71 -30.48
C ASP A 467 7.54 15.24 -30.51
N LYS A 468 6.32 15.80 -30.65
CA LYS A 468 6.05 17.25 -30.64
C LYS A 468 5.96 17.84 -29.24
N TYR A 469 5.20 17.21 -28.34
CA TYR A 469 4.79 17.79 -27.06
C TYR A 469 5.42 17.13 -25.82
N GLY A 470 6.19 16.06 -26.00
CA GLY A 470 6.80 15.29 -24.91
C GLY A 470 5.84 14.30 -24.25
N PHE A 471 6.42 13.35 -23.51
CA PHE A 471 5.71 12.23 -22.89
C PHE A 471 4.69 12.67 -21.83
N GLU A 472 4.95 13.73 -21.06
CA GLU A 472 4.00 14.22 -20.04
C GLU A 472 2.64 14.61 -20.65
N ARG A 473 2.66 15.23 -21.84
CA ARG A 473 1.42 15.57 -22.55
C ARG A 473 0.81 14.35 -23.24
N GLY A 474 1.64 13.41 -23.67
CA GLY A 474 1.23 12.08 -24.13
C GLY A 474 0.43 11.32 -23.09
N ASP A 475 0.95 11.27 -21.87
CA ASP A 475 0.32 10.61 -20.72
C ASP A 475 -1.05 11.21 -20.41
N LYS A 476 -1.18 12.55 -20.49
CA LYS A 476 -2.48 13.25 -20.38
C LYS A 476 -3.48 12.81 -21.46
N MET A 477 -3.02 12.51 -22.68
CA MET A 477 -3.87 12.00 -23.76
C MET A 477 -4.30 10.54 -23.51
N ILE A 478 -3.40 9.69 -23.00
CA ILE A 478 -3.72 8.31 -22.61
C ILE A 478 -4.75 8.32 -21.46
N CYS A 479 -4.54 9.13 -20.43
CA CYS A 479 -5.47 9.26 -19.30
C CYS A 479 -6.84 9.79 -19.74
N LEU A 480 -6.88 10.73 -20.69
CA LEU A 480 -8.13 11.22 -21.27
C LEU A 480 -8.92 10.07 -21.93
N VAL A 481 -8.27 9.21 -22.71
CA VAL A 481 -8.94 8.05 -23.32
C VAL A 481 -9.45 7.09 -22.25
N ALA A 482 -8.63 6.78 -21.24
CA ALA A 482 -9.03 5.90 -20.13
C ALA A 482 -10.27 6.42 -19.39
N GLU A 483 -10.29 7.72 -19.06
CA GLU A 483 -11.41 8.41 -18.41
C GLU A 483 -12.69 8.30 -19.27
N MET A 484 -12.57 8.57 -20.57
CA MET A 484 -13.69 8.52 -21.51
C MET A 484 -14.27 7.12 -21.70
N LEU A 485 -13.41 6.10 -21.75
CA LEU A 485 -13.84 4.70 -21.81
C LEU A 485 -14.56 4.30 -20.51
N GLY A 486 -14.03 4.72 -19.35
CA GLY A 486 -14.65 4.50 -18.05
C GLY A 486 -16.07 5.08 -17.96
N HIS A 487 -16.28 6.32 -18.44
CA HIS A 487 -17.61 6.94 -18.48
C HIS A 487 -18.57 6.33 -19.51
N THR A 488 -18.05 5.63 -20.51
CA THR A 488 -18.87 4.99 -21.57
C THR A 488 -19.38 3.61 -21.13
N ALA A 489 -18.64 2.94 -20.25
CA ALA A 489 -18.98 1.62 -19.71
C ALA A 489 -20.18 1.69 -18.74
N LEU A 490 -21.04 0.68 -18.79
CA LEU A 490 -22.23 0.57 -17.94
C LEU A 490 -22.27 -0.77 -17.21
N GLY A 491 -22.63 -0.75 -15.92
CA GLY A 491 -22.93 -1.95 -15.15
C GLY A 491 -21.77 -2.95 -15.08
N GLU A 492 -21.97 -4.17 -15.61
CA GLU A 492 -20.94 -5.23 -15.63
C GLU A 492 -19.99 -5.14 -16.84
N GLU A 493 -19.99 -4.08 -17.64
CA GLU A 493 -19.05 -3.91 -18.77
C GLU A 493 -17.61 -3.69 -18.30
N PHE A 494 -16.65 -4.04 -19.15
CA PHE A 494 -15.23 -4.04 -18.78
C PHE A 494 -14.43 -3.08 -19.66
N VAL A 495 -13.47 -2.39 -19.05
CA VAL A 495 -12.48 -1.52 -19.71
C VAL A 495 -11.11 -1.97 -19.24
N GLY A 496 -10.15 -2.07 -20.16
CA GLY A 496 -8.76 -2.39 -19.86
C GLY A 496 -7.79 -1.59 -20.73
N HIS A 497 -6.55 -1.50 -20.27
CA HIS A 497 -5.45 -0.83 -20.96
C HIS A 497 -4.31 -1.82 -21.21
N VAL A 498 -4.06 -2.12 -22.48
CA VAL A 498 -3.05 -3.09 -22.93
C VAL A 498 -1.64 -2.51 -22.76
N GLY A 499 -1.45 -1.27 -23.22
CA GLY A 499 -0.23 -0.48 -23.05
C GLY A 499 -0.09 0.60 -24.12
N GLY A 500 0.59 1.70 -23.80
CA GLY A 500 0.81 2.81 -24.73
C GLY A 500 -0.50 3.45 -25.18
N ASP A 501 -0.80 3.31 -26.47
CA ASP A 501 -1.99 3.82 -27.17
C ASP A 501 -3.14 2.78 -27.28
N ASP A 502 -2.98 1.56 -26.75
CA ASP A 502 -3.90 0.44 -26.96
C ASP A 502 -4.84 0.17 -25.77
N PHE A 503 -6.15 0.22 -26.02
CA PHE A 503 -7.20 -0.06 -25.02
C PHE A 503 -8.19 -1.11 -25.49
N VAL A 504 -8.83 -1.79 -24.53
CA VAL A 504 -9.87 -2.79 -24.79
C VAL A 504 -11.12 -2.49 -23.97
N MET A 505 -12.29 -2.69 -24.58
CA MET A 505 -13.57 -2.59 -23.90
C MET A 505 -14.44 -3.78 -24.27
N ILE A 506 -15.17 -4.34 -23.30
CA ILE A 506 -16.14 -5.41 -23.51
C ILE A 506 -17.52 -4.86 -23.16
N LEU A 507 -18.36 -4.75 -24.18
CA LEU A 507 -19.66 -4.10 -24.13
C LEU A 507 -20.80 -5.11 -24.22
N THR A 508 -21.95 -4.69 -23.72
CA THR A 508 -23.21 -5.45 -23.73
C THR A 508 -24.38 -4.57 -24.20
N GLY A 509 -25.48 -5.23 -24.60
CA GLY A 509 -26.71 -4.56 -25.05
C GLY A 509 -26.64 -4.01 -26.47
N ASP A 510 -27.79 -3.52 -26.97
CA ASP A 510 -27.98 -3.25 -28.41
C ASP A 510 -27.53 -1.85 -28.85
N LYS A 511 -27.33 -0.91 -27.91
CA LYS A 511 -26.97 0.49 -28.21
C LYS A 511 -25.48 0.78 -28.04
N TRP A 512 -24.63 -0.23 -28.12
CA TRP A 512 -23.20 -0.07 -27.94
C TRP A 512 -22.57 0.78 -29.07
N GLU A 513 -23.00 0.62 -30.34
CA GLU A 513 -22.49 1.41 -31.48
C GLU A 513 -22.74 2.91 -31.28
N GLU A 514 -23.95 3.30 -30.87
CA GLU A 514 -24.33 4.69 -30.60
C GLU A 514 -23.47 5.29 -29.46
N ARG A 515 -23.18 4.50 -28.42
CA ARG A 515 -22.34 4.93 -27.30
C ARG A 515 -20.90 5.17 -27.74
N ILE A 516 -20.33 4.28 -28.56
CA ILE A 516 -18.99 4.46 -29.10
C ILE A 516 -18.91 5.70 -29.99
N TRP A 517 -19.88 5.91 -30.88
CA TRP A 517 -19.89 7.11 -31.71
C TRP A 517 -19.99 8.40 -30.89
N LYS A 518 -20.81 8.41 -29.83
CA LYS A 518 -20.87 9.56 -28.91
C LYS A 518 -19.54 9.81 -28.22
N MET A 519 -18.85 8.75 -27.78
CA MET A 519 -17.53 8.86 -27.17
C MET A 519 -16.51 9.41 -28.17
N LEU A 520 -16.50 8.91 -29.41
CA LEU A 520 -15.62 9.40 -30.48
C LEU A 520 -15.84 10.89 -30.79
N HIS A 521 -17.08 11.37 -30.82
CA HIS A 521 -17.36 12.80 -30.99
C HIS A 521 -16.80 13.63 -29.83
N ASN A 522 -17.03 13.19 -28.59
CA ASN A 522 -16.48 13.85 -27.41
C ASN A 522 -14.94 13.86 -27.41
N PHE A 523 -14.31 12.82 -28.00
CA PHE A 523 -12.86 12.70 -28.04
C PHE A 523 -12.27 13.80 -28.91
N THR A 524 -12.89 14.13 -30.04
CA THR A 524 -12.47 15.23 -30.91
C THR A 524 -12.38 16.54 -30.12
N ASP A 525 -13.43 16.89 -29.36
CA ASP A 525 -13.46 18.16 -28.64
C ASP A 525 -12.47 18.19 -27.47
N ARG A 526 -12.37 17.10 -26.69
CA ARG A 526 -11.48 17.06 -25.53
C ARG A 526 -10.02 16.92 -25.90
N SER A 527 -9.68 16.17 -26.95
CA SER A 527 -8.29 15.98 -27.38
C SER A 527 -7.69 17.30 -27.87
N LEU A 528 -8.49 18.17 -28.50
CA LEU A 528 -8.08 19.52 -28.92
C LEU A 528 -7.58 20.40 -27.76
N LEU A 529 -8.00 20.16 -26.52
CA LEU A 529 -7.52 20.90 -25.35
C LEU A 529 -6.02 20.66 -25.08
N LEU A 530 -5.48 19.55 -25.58
CA LEU A 530 -4.07 19.17 -25.42
C LEU A 530 -3.17 19.74 -26.53
N TYR A 531 -3.72 20.42 -27.54
CA TYR A 531 -2.95 21.08 -28.59
C TYR A 531 -2.76 22.57 -28.27
N ASN A 532 -1.70 23.19 -28.82
CA ASN A 532 -1.58 24.65 -28.80
C ASN A 532 -2.46 25.26 -29.89
N ASN A 533 -2.84 26.53 -29.75
CA ASN A 533 -3.79 27.21 -30.66
C ASN A 533 -3.36 27.19 -32.13
N SER A 534 -2.04 27.29 -32.41
CA SER A 534 -1.49 27.24 -33.76
C SER A 534 -1.72 25.90 -34.48
N GLU A 535 -1.77 24.78 -33.77
CA GLU A 535 -2.05 23.47 -34.37
C GLU A 535 -3.55 23.22 -34.49
N LYS A 536 -4.36 23.75 -33.57
CA LYS A 536 -5.84 23.70 -33.66
C LYS A 536 -6.35 24.40 -34.91
N GLU A 537 -5.83 25.59 -35.21
CA GLU A 537 -6.22 26.36 -36.39
C GLU A 537 -5.77 25.71 -37.71
N ARG A 538 -4.61 25.04 -37.71
CA ARG A 538 -4.04 24.39 -38.89
C ARG A 538 -4.61 23.00 -39.16
N GLY A 539 -5.06 22.28 -38.13
CA GLY A 539 -5.60 20.93 -38.24
C GLY A 539 -4.56 19.82 -38.40
N PHE A 540 -3.27 20.10 -38.18
CA PHE A 540 -2.19 19.12 -38.24
C PHE A 540 -1.02 19.49 -37.32
N ILE A 541 -0.21 18.49 -36.96
CA ILE A 541 1.09 18.66 -36.30
C ILE A 541 2.24 18.36 -37.24
N GLU A 542 3.33 19.10 -37.09
CA GLU A 542 4.59 18.83 -37.78
C GLU A 542 5.53 18.11 -36.83
N ALA A 543 5.87 16.87 -37.17
CA ALA A 543 6.78 16.02 -36.40
C ALA A 543 7.80 15.34 -37.33
N THR A 544 8.93 14.94 -36.76
CA THR A 544 10.02 14.30 -37.49
C THR A 544 9.73 12.81 -37.68
N ASP A 545 9.76 12.32 -38.91
CA ASP A 545 9.63 10.89 -39.19
C ASP A 545 10.89 10.10 -38.79
N ARG A 546 10.84 8.77 -38.90
CA ARG A 546 11.96 7.88 -38.54
C ARG A 546 13.23 8.09 -39.41
N LEU A 547 13.14 8.87 -40.49
CA LEU A 547 14.23 9.19 -41.41
C LEU A 547 14.76 10.61 -41.22
N GLY A 548 14.25 11.35 -40.23
CA GLY A 548 14.69 12.72 -39.93
C GLY A 548 13.97 13.80 -40.74
N HIS A 549 12.94 13.47 -41.52
CA HIS A 549 12.19 14.43 -42.32
C HIS A 549 10.98 14.97 -41.57
N ILE A 550 10.73 16.27 -41.66
CA ILE A 550 9.52 16.89 -41.11
C ILE A 550 8.33 16.50 -41.98
N ARG A 551 7.31 15.88 -41.38
CA ARG A 551 6.04 15.57 -42.03
C ARG A 551 4.87 16.16 -41.26
N GLN A 552 3.78 16.37 -41.98
CA GLN A 552 2.49 16.77 -41.42
C GLN A 552 1.70 15.51 -41.05
N PHE A 553 1.27 15.44 -39.80
CA PHE A 553 0.39 14.41 -39.26
C PHE A 553 -0.93 15.04 -38.86
N ALA A 554 -2.04 14.40 -39.17
CA ALA A 554 -3.35 14.83 -38.68
C ALA A 554 -3.37 14.85 -37.14
N LEU A 555 -4.25 15.67 -36.57
CA LEU A 555 -4.50 15.65 -35.13
C LEU A 555 -4.97 14.25 -34.68
N ALA A 556 -4.70 13.92 -33.41
CA ALA A 556 -5.01 12.61 -32.85
C ALA A 556 -6.49 12.25 -33.05
N SER A 557 -6.71 11.06 -33.61
CA SER A 557 -7.99 10.40 -33.71
C SER A 557 -7.95 9.07 -32.95
N LEU A 558 -9.13 8.51 -32.69
CA LEU A 558 -9.27 7.21 -32.07
C LEU A 558 -9.88 6.23 -33.07
N SER A 559 -9.11 5.19 -33.39
CA SER A 559 -9.52 4.10 -34.26
C SER A 559 -10.08 2.96 -33.45
N VAL A 560 -11.33 2.57 -33.73
CA VAL A 560 -12.04 1.51 -32.99
C VAL A 560 -12.31 0.32 -33.89
N SER A 561 -11.89 -0.85 -33.44
CA SER A 561 -12.24 -2.14 -34.01
C SER A 561 -13.20 -2.86 -33.08
N ALA A 562 -14.30 -3.40 -33.60
CA ALA A 562 -15.30 -4.09 -32.80
C ALA A 562 -15.65 -5.44 -33.42
N THR A 563 -15.78 -6.46 -32.59
CA THR A 563 -16.18 -7.81 -33.00
C THR A 563 -17.38 -8.26 -32.17
N LEU A 564 -18.46 -8.63 -32.85
CA LEU A 564 -19.64 -9.23 -32.21
C LEU A 564 -19.31 -10.68 -31.81
N CYS A 565 -19.41 -10.98 -30.52
CA CYS A 565 -19.11 -12.28 -29.94
C CYS A 565 -20.41 -12.95 -29.51
N SER A 566 -20.93 -13.84 -30.36
CA SER A 566 -22.06 -14.71 -30.03
C SER A 566 -21.60 -16.00 -29.35
N PRO A 567 -22.45 -16.65 -28.53
CA PRO A 567 -22.15 -17.92 -27.90
C PRO A 567 -21.62 -18.96 -28.90
N GLY A 568 -20.44 -19.50 -28.62
CA GLY A 568 -19.80 -20.53 -29.46
C GLY A 568 -19.03 -20.01 -30.68
N LYS A 569 -18.97 -18.68 -30.92
CA LYS A 569 -18.17 -18.09 -32.01
C LYS A 569 -16.66 -18.28 -31.80
N PHE A 570 -16.19 -18.16 -30.56
CA PHE A 570 -14.79 -18.31 -30.18
C PHE A 570 -14.62 -19.44 -29.17
N ARG A 571 -13.54 -20.21 -29.30
CA ARG A 571 -13.17 -21.30 -28.37
C ARG A 571 -12.25 -20.83 -27.26
N SER A 572 -11.50 -19.75 -27.49
CA SER A 572 -10.58 -19.19 -26.52
C SER A 572 -10.39 -17.69 -26.73
N GLN A 573 -9.86 -17.01 -25.72
CA GLN A 573 -9.48 -15.61 -25.79
C GLN A 573 -8.43 -15.32 -26.89
N LEU A 574 -7.54 -16.27 -27.19
CA LEU A 574 -6.54 -16.11 -28.25
C LEU A 574 -7.21 -15.94 -29.62
N GLU A 575 -8.20 -16.78 -29.95
CA GLU A 575 -8.94 -16.72 -31.22
C GLU A 575 -9.70 -15.38 -31.36
N ALA A 576 -10.34 -14.92 -30.28
CA ALA A 576 -11.01 -13.61 -30.26
C ALA A 576 -10.02 -12.45 -30.47
N SER A 577 -8.81 -12.57 -29.91
CA SER A 577 -7.75 -11.56 -30.03
C SER A 577 -7.08 -11.55 -31.41
N GLU A 578 -7.02 -12.69 -32.10
CA GLU A 578 -6.54 -12.76 -33.48
C GLU A 578 -7.49 -12.02 -34.42
N VAL A 579 -8.81 -12.25 -34.28
CA VAL A 579 -9.81 -11.56 -35.10
C VAL A 579 -9.81 -10.06 -34.85
N ILE A 580 -9.71 -9.58 -33.61
CA ILE A 580 -9.66 -8.14 -33.34
C ILE A 580 -8.41 -7.49 -33.93
N ALA A 581 -7.27 -8.20 -33.96
CA ALA A 581 -6.04 -7.72 -34.58
C ALA A 581 -6.17 -7.58 -36.12
N GLU A 582 -6.89 -8.48 -36.79
CA GLU A 582 -7.19 -8.33 -38.22
C GLU A 582 -8.02 -7.07 -38.51
N VAL A 583 -9.03 -6.80 -37.67
CA VAL A 583 -9.92 -5.64 -37.83
C VAL A 583 -9.17 -4.34 -37.53
N LYS A 584 -8.25 -4.36 -36.55
CA LYS A 584 -7.38 -3.23 -36.19
C LYS A 584 -6.60 -2.68 -37.37
N HIS A 585 -6.07 -3.55 -38.23
CA HIS A 585 -5.36 -3.10 -39.43
C HIS A 585 -6.27 -2.31 -40.40
N ARG A 586 -7.57 -2.63 -40.44
CA ARG A 586 -8.53 -1.92 -41.29
C ARG A 586 -8.97 -0.59 -40.67
N SER A 587 -9.15 -0.52 -39.34
CA SER A 587 -9.60 0.71 -38.70
C SER A 587 -8.59 1.84 -38.85
N LYS A 588 -7.29 1.52 -38.78
CA LYS A 588 -6.18 2.48 -38.99
C LYS A 588 -6.04 3.02 -40.42
N GLN A 589 -6.79 2.49 -41.39
CA GLN A 589 -6.79 3.01 -42.76
C GLN A 589 -7.80 4.14 -42.99
N VAL A 590 -8.69 4.37 -42.02
CA VAL A 590 -9.68 5.45 -42.06
C VAL A 590 -9.09 6.69 -41.42
N GLU A 591 -9.10 7.82 -42.12
CA GLU A 591 -8.67 9.09 -41.54
C GLU A 591 -9.70 9.60 -40.51
N GLY A 592 -9.21 10.03 -39.36
CA GLY A 592 -10.05 10.55 -38.27
C GLY A 592 -10.66 9.45 -37.40
N ASN A 593 -11.59 9.83 -36.53
CA ASN A 593 -12.25 8.88 -35.63
C ASN A 593 -13.03 7.84 -36.42
N SER A 594 -12.78 6.56 -36.15
CA SER A 594 -13.33 5.46 -36.93
C SER A 594 -13.89 4.35 -36.04
N LEU A 595 -14.93 3.68 -36.52
CA LEU A 595 -15.45 2.45 -35.94
C LEU A 595 -15.65 1.43 -37.07
N ILE A 596 -14.90 0.33 -37.02
CA ILE A 596 -15.07 -0.81 -37.93
C ILE A 596 -15.58 -2.00 -37.13
N VAL A 597 -16.72 -2.54 -37.59
CA VAL A 597 -17.38 -3.68 -36.95
C VAL A 597 -17.20 -4.92 -37.82
N ASP A 598 -16.62 -5.97 -37.26
CA ASP A 598 -16.59 -7.28 -37.89
C ASP A 598 -17.96 -7.97 -37.77
N ARG A 599 -18.67 -7.97 -38.89
CA ARG A 599 -19.99 -8.61 -39.05
C ARG A 599 -19.92 -9.96 -39.79
N ARG A 600 -18.73 -10.54 -39.96
CA ARG A 600 -18.60 -11.89 -40.53
C ARG A 600 -19.29 -12.90 -39.60
N GLU A 601 -20.26 -13.63 -40.14
CA GLU A 601 -20.75 -14.88 -39.55
C GLU A 601 -19.76 -16.00 -39.92
N CYS A 602 -19.46 -16.89 -38.97
CA CYS A 602 -18.57 -18.04 -39.21
C CYS A 602 -19.19 -19.04 -40.20
#